data_AF-A0A2K9J304-F1
#
_entry.id   AF-A0A2K9J304-F1
#
_cell.length_a   1.000
_cell.length_b   1.000
_cell.length_c   1.000
_cell.angle_alpha   90.00
_cell.angle_beta   90.00
_cell.angle_gamma   90.00
#
_symmetry.space_group_name_H-M   'P 1'
#
loop_
_entity.id
_entity.type
_entity.pdbx_description
1 polymer ?
#
loop_
_entity_poly.entity_id
_entity_poly.type
_entity_poly.pdbx_seq_one_letter_code
_entity_poly.pdbx_strand_id
1 'polypeptide(L)'
;MSILLDLFDIVRYFYESRRVEEKDIEKNIRYLKQQQWFQNYLKHPEIYKVIVYDRDVREWIGKLKYKKLNHPSYVEKVRKKIGKLLSKKIDIVIH
;
A
#
# COMPACT_ATOMS: atom_id res chain seq x y z
N MET A 1 10.06 -27.68 -18.74
CA MET A 1 11.19 -27.34 -17.84
C MET A 1 11.14 -25.84 -17.59
N SER A 2 10.34 -25.40 -16.61
CA SER A 2 10.05 -23.98 -16.36
C SER A 2 10.70 -23.47 -15.07
N ILE A 3 11.96 -23.86 -14.86
CA ILE A 3 12.74 -23.53 -13.66
C ILE A 3 12.71 -22.02 -13.34
N LEU A 4 12.64 -21.16 -14.37
CA LEU A 4 12.54 -19.70 -14.22
C LEU A 4 11.18 -19.21 -13.68
N LEU A 5 10.06 -19.84 -14.07
CA LEU A 5 8.72 -19.51 -13.55
C LEU A 5 8.59 -19.98 -12.10
N ASP A 6 9.07 -21.20 -11.82
CA ASP A 6 9.07 -21.76 -10.47
C ASP A 6 9.89 -20.89 -9.50
N LEU A 7 11.04 -20.36 -9.95
CA LEU A 7 11.86 -19.46 -9.15
C LEU A 7 11.16 -18.11 -8.89
N PHE A 8 10.41 -17.59 -9.87
CA PHE A 8 9.65 -16.35 -9.72
C PHE A 8 8.52 -16.51 -8.68
N ASP A 9 7.82 -17.63 -8.70
CA ASP A 9 6.76 -17.93 -7.72
C ASP A 9 7.31 -18.18 -6.33
N ILE A 10 8.47 -18.83 -6.19
CA ILE A 10 9.17 -18.99 -4.91
C ILE A 10 9.61 -17.63 -4.36
N VAL A 11 10.23 -16.77 -5.18
CA VAL A 11 10.62 -15.42 -4.76
C VAL A 11 9.40 -14.58 -4.40
N ARG A 12 8.29 -14.72 -5.13
CA ARG A 12 7.02 -14.05 -4.83
C ARG A 12 6.45 -14.54 -3.50
N TYR A 13 6.44 -15.85 -3.26
CA TYR A 13 5.99 -16.47 -2.01
C TYR A 13 6.82 -15.98 -0.81
N PHE A 14 8.16 -15.98 -0.92
CA PHE A 14 9.04 -15.47 0.14
C PHE A 14 8.93 -13.95 0.35
N TYR A 15 8.67 -13.20 -0.72
CA TYR A 15 8.43 -11.76 -0.63
C TYR A 15 7.08 -11.45 0.03
N GLU A 16 6.05 -12.25 -0.25
CA GLU A 16 4.72 -12.16 0.36
C GLU A 16 4.70 -12.68 1.80
N SER A 17 5.56 -13.64 2.14
CA SER A 17 5.72 -14.20 3.50
C SER A 17 6.58 -13.33 4.42
N ARG A 18 7.24 -12.30 3.90
CA ARG A 18 7.99 -11.36 4.73
C ARG A 18 6.99 -10.61 5.61
N ARG A 19 7.02 -10.88 6.91
CA ARG A 19 6.24 -10.14 7.89
C ARG A 19 6.54 -8.66 7.73
N VAL A 20 5.51 -7.88 7.44
CA VAL A 20 5.58 -6.43 7.42
C VAL A 20 5.85 -5.96 8.85
N GLU A 21 6.95 -5.26 9.05
CA GLU A 21 7.24 -4.62 10.34
C GLU A 21 6.64 -3.21 10.39
N GLU A 22 6.35 -2.71 11.59
CA GLU A 22 5.82 -1.36 11.79
C GLU A 22 6.72 -0.29 11.14
N LYS A 23 8.04 -0.47 11.19
CA LYS A 23 9.02 0.41 10.53
C LYS A 23 8.81 0.53 9.01
N ASP A 24 8.36 -0.53 8.35
CA ASP A 24 8.11 -0.54 6.90
C ASP A 24 6.83 0.25 6.59
N ILE A 25 5.81 0.08 7.44
CA ILE A 25 4.55 0.83 7.36
C ILE A 25 4.81 2.32 7.56
N GLU A 26 5.46 2.70 8.66
CA GLU A 26 5.77 4.10 8.98
C GLU A 26 6.58 4.77 7.87
N LYS A 27 7.60 4.08 7.35
CA LYS A 27 8.44 4.59 6.27
C LYS A 27 7.64 4.85 5.00
N ASN A 28 6.76 3.92 4.62
CA ASN A 28 5.89 4.09 3.45
C ASN A 28 4.85 5.19 3.69
N ILE A 29 4.21 5.25 4.87
CA ILE A 29 3.27 6.34 5.24
C ILE A 29 3.96 7.70 5.16
N ARG A 30 5.19 7.83 5.65
CA ARG A 30 5.96 9.09 5.60
C ARG A 30 6.13 9.58 4.16
N TYR A 31 6.44 8.67 3.23
CA TYR A 31 6.51 9.00 1.81
C TYR A 31 5.14 9.41 1.27
N LEU A 32 4.10 8.62 1.53
CA LEU A 32 2.76 8.89 1.03
C LEU A 32 2.21 10.23 1.54
N LYS A 33 2.52 10.62 2.79
CA LYS A 33 2.16 11.95 3.35
C LYS A 33 2.74 13.13 2.58
N GLN A 34 3.78 12.95 1.76
CA GLN A 34 4.30 14.00 0.89
C GLN A 34 3.43 14.20 -0.36
N GLN A 35 2.52 13.26 -0.65
CA GLN A 35 1.66 13.30 -1.82
C GLN A 35 0.32 13.98 -1.50
N GLN A 36 -0.06 14.97 -2.31
CA GLN A 36 -1.28 15.76 -2.08
C GLN A 36 -2.56 14.89 -2.01
N TRP A 37 -2.66 13.88 -2.88
CA TRP A 37 -3.82 12.98 -2.92
C TRP A 37 -3.97 12.16 -1.62
N PHE A 38 -2.86 11.78 -0.99
CA PHE A 38 -2.88 11.03 0.25
C PHE A 38 -3.17 11.93 1.45
N GLN A 39 -2.67 13.17 1.45
CA GLN A 39 -3.06 14.16 2.44
C GLN A 39 -4.56 14.43 2.41
N ASN A 40 -5.16 14.48 1.21
CA ASN A 40 -6.61 14.65 1.08
C ASN A 40 -7.38 13.49 1.73
N TYR A 41 -6.92 12.25 1.57
CA TYR A 41 -7.49 11.09 2.29
C TYR A 41 -7.41 11.25 3.82
N LEU A 42 -6.29 11.73 4.35
CA LEU A 42 -6.11 11.92 5.79
C LEU A 42 -6.98 13.04 6.38
N LYS A 43 -7.50 13.97 5.57
CA LYS A 43 -8.43 15.01 6.03
C LYS A 43 -9.82 14.45 6.35
N HIS A 44 -10.18 13.29 5.83
CA HIS A 44 -11.45 12.63 6.11
C HIS A 44 -11.30 11.71 7.33
N PRO A 45 -12.01 11.95 8.44
CA PRO A 45 -11.82 11.20 9.69
C PRO A 45 -12.03 9.69 9.56
N GLU A 46 -12.98 9.26 8.71
CA GLU A 46 -13.27 7.85 8.46
C GLU A 46 -12.13 7.16 7.70
N ILE A 47 -11.65 7.81 6.63
CA ILE A 47 -10.51 7.31 5.86
C ILE A 47 -9.24 7.30 6.72
N TYR A 48 -9.03 8.33 7.53
CA TYR A 48 -7.93 8.39 8.49
C TYR A 48 -7.97 7.19 9.45
N LYS A 49 -9.12 6.92 10.08
CA LYS A 49 -9.28 5.78 10.98
C LYS A 49 -8.94 4.46 10.30
N VAL A 50 -9.39 4.25 9.07
CA VAL A 50 -9.06 3.04 8.31
C VAL A 50 -7.56 2.95 8.02
N ILE A 51 -6.92 4.03 7.55
CA ILE A 51 -5.47 4.03 7.29
C ILE A 51 -4.66 3.74 8.56
N VAL A 52 -5.09 4.25 9.71
CA VAL A 52 -4.35 4.16 10.97
C VAL A 52 -4.63 2.89 11.75
N TYR A 53 -5.81 2.28 11.65
CA TYR A 53 -6.20 1.16 12.52
C TYR A 53 -6.59 -0.10 11.76
N ASP A 54 -6.96 -0.04 10.48
CA ASP A 54 -7.30 -1.24 9.71
C ASP A 54 -6.05 -2.04 9.37
N ARG A 55 -6.00 -3.28 9.86
CA ARG A 55 -4.85 -4.17 9.73
C ARG A 55 -4.51 -4.43 8.25
N ASP A 56 -5.51 -4.68 7.41
CA ASP A 56 -5.29 -5.06 6.01
C ASP A 56 -4.70 -3.89 5.22
N VAL A 57 -5.22 -2.68 5.48
CA VAL A 57 -4.73 -1.44 4.86
C VAL A 57 -3.30 -1.15 5.28
N ARG A 58 -3.00 -1.26 6.58
CA ARG A 58 -1.65 -1.05 7.11
C ARG A 58 -0.65 -2.08 6.57
N GLU A 59 -1.02 -3.36 6.55
CA GLU A 59 -0.18 -4.43 6.01
C GLU A 59 0.08 -4.22 4.52
N TRP A 60 -0.96 -3.84 3.76
CA TRP A 60 -0.81 -3.51 2.34
C TRP A 60 0.13 -2.32 2.12
N ILE A 61 0.03 -1.25 2.94
CA ILE A 61 0.93 -0.10 2.88
C ILE A 61 2.36 -0.54 3.19
N GLY A 62 2.60 -1.39 4.17
CA GLY A 62 3.94 -1.88 4.49
C GLY A 62 4.55 -2.76 3.40
N LYS A 63 3.74 -3.48 2.62
CA LYS A 63 4.21 -4.27 1.44
C LYS A 63 4.62 -3.41 0.24
N LEU A 64 4.40 -2.09 0.27
CA LEU A 64 4.82 -1.22 -0.82
C LEU A 64 6.35 -1.22 -0.98
N LYS A 65 6.79 -1.33 -2.24
CA LYS A 65 8.20 -1.21 -2.60
C LYS A 65 8.64 0.25 -2.44
N TYR A 66 9.13 0.63 -1.25
CA TYR A 66 9.58 2.00 -0.94
C TYR A 66 10.48 2.59 -2.03
N LYS A 67 11.48 1.82 -2.50
CA LYS A 67 12.41 2.24 -3.56
C LYS A 67 11.73 2.58 -4.89
N LYS A 68 10.50 2.10 -5.12
CA LYS A 68 9.70 2.39 -6.33
C LYS A 68 8.73 3.54 -6.14
N LEU A 69 8.55 4.04 -4.91
CA LEU A 69 7.63 5.15 -4.65
C LEU A 69 8.10 6.47 -5.29
N ASN A 70 9.37 6.58 -5.69
CA ASN A 70 9.88 7.69 -6.49
C ASN A 70 9.45 7.64 -7.98
N HIS A 71 8.90 6.53 -8.46
CA HIS A 71 8.45 6.40 -9.85
C HIS A 71 6.98 6.83 -9.98
N PRO A 72 6.66 7.85 -10.80
CA PRO A 72 5.29 8.36 -10.92
C PRO A 72 4.25 7.30 -11.32
N SER A 73 4.61 6.41 -12.24
CA SER A 73 3.72 5.33 -12.68
C SER A 73 3.44 4.29 -11.59
N TYR A 74 4.38 4.10 -10.66
CA TYR A 74 4.17 3.23 -9.50
C TYR A 74 3.31 3.94 -8.44
N VAL A 75 3.55 5.22 -8.17
CA VAL A 75 2.71 6.02 -7.26
C VAL A 75 1.27 6.06 -7.73
N GLU A 76 1.03 6.22 -9.03
CA GLU A 76 -0.33 6.21 -9.57
C GLU A 76 -1.01 4.85 -9.42
N LYS A 77 -0.27 3.75 -9.58
CA LYS A 77 -0.78 2.39 -9.28
C LYS A 77 -1.13 2.25 -7.80
N VAL A 78 -0.29 2.79 -6.91
CA VAL A 78 -0.54 2.80 -5.46
C VAL A 78 -1.80 3.61 -5.14
N ARG A 79 -1.93 4.83 -5.68
CA ARG A 79 -3.11 5.69 -5.51
C ARG A 79 -4.40 4.96 -5.90
N LYS A 80 -4.43 4.37 -7.09
CA LYS A 80 -5.60 3.61 -7.57
C LYS A 80 -5.93 2.40 -6.67
N LYS A 81 -4.91 1.66 -6.21
CA LYS A 81 -5.11 0.48 -5.38
C LYS A 81 -5.58 0.83 -3.97
N ILE A 82 -4.97 1.81 -3.32
CA ILE A 82 -5.36 2.22 -1.97
C ILE A 82 -6.76 2.87 -1.98
N GLY A 83 -7.08 3.67 -3.00
CA GLY A 83 -8.43 4.21 -3.16
C GLY A 83 -9.50 3.11 -3.23
N LYS A 84 -9.26 2.06 -4.02
CA LYS A 84 -10.16 0.87 -4.08
C LYS A 84 -10.23 0.09 -2.76
N LEU A 85 -9.12 0.04 -2.01
CA LEU A 85 -9.09 -0.67 -0.74
C LEU A 85 -9.91 0.11 0.32
N LEU A 86 -9.73 1.43 0.38
CA LEU A 86 -10.44 2.31 1.29
C LEU A 86 -11.93 2.39 0.96
N SER A 87 -12.30 2.45 -0.33
CA SER A 87 -13.71 2.47 -0.73
C SER A 87 -14.47 1.21 -0.29
N LYS A 88 -13.80 0.05 -0.31
CA LYS A 88 -14.36 -1.22 0.18
C LYS A 88 -14.52 -1.29 1.69
N LYS A 89 -13.78 -0.47 2.44
CA LYS A 89 -13.79 -0.47 3.91
C LYS A 89 -14.80 0.54 4.49
N ILE A 90 -15.18 1.54 3.69
CA ILE A 90 -15.98 2.69 4.15
C ILE A 90 -17.31 2.78 3.39
N ASP A 91 -17.56 1.90 2.41
CA ASP A 91 -18.73 1.98 1.51
C ASP A 91 -18.89 3.35 0.81
N ILE A 92 -17.79 4.10 0.65
CA ILE A 92 -17.75 5.42 0.00
C ILE A 92 -16.99 5.32 -1.32
N VAL A 93 -17.54 5.93 -2.38
CA VAL A 93 -16.84 6.11 -3.66
C VAL A 93 -15.76 7.18 -3.50
N ILE A 94 -14.49 6.77 -3.62
CA ILE A 94 -13.35 7.69 -3.59
C ILE A 94 -12.96 8.00 -5.04
N HIS A 95 -13.24 9.23 -5.49
CA HIS A 95 -12.91 9.73 -6.83
C HIS A 95 -11.44 10.17 -6.97
#